data_AF-A0A7Z0NEW6-F1
#
_entry.id   AF-A0A7Z0NEW6-F1
#
_cell.length_a   1.000
_cell.length_b   1.000
_cell.length_c   1.000
_cell.angle_alpha   90.00
_cell.angle_beta   90.00
_cell.angle_gamma   90.00
#
_symmetry.space_group_name_H-M   'P 1'
#
loop_
_entity.id
_entity.type
_entity.pdbx_description
1 polymer ?
#
loop_
_entity_poly.entity_id
_entity_poly.type
_entity_poly.pdbx_seq_one_letter_code
_entity_poly.pdbx_strand_id
1 'polypeptide(L)'
;MHDLDIKYTHRLSSDESSGCPYCDTFISGHKLDKAINHLISAHEGRLLHIGSEYNGTDDRGHTVHFTVAMLAFSTVPPEKSPYQGPRIRFTVAEDGREIT
;
A
#
# COMPACT_ATOMS: atom_id res chain seq x y z
N MET A 1 -23.06 21.39 -0.03
CA MET A 1 -22.38 20.09 0.06
C MET A 1 -21.72 19.89 -1.30
N HIS A 2 -20.39 19.96 -1.40
CA HIS A 2 -19.73 19.73 -2.70
C HIS A 2 -19.64 18.21 -2.87
N ASP A 3 -20.30 17.68 -3.89
CA ASP A 3 -20.11 16.29 -4.31
C ASP A 3 -18.64 16.09 -4.67
N LEU A 4 -18.02 15.07 -4.08
CA LEU A 4 -16.68 14.66 -4.46
C LEU A 4 -16.76 13.93 -5.79
N ASP A 5 -16.15 14.50 -6.83
CA ASP A 5 -15.84 13.78 -8.07
C ASP A 5 -14.75 12.74 -7.78
N ILE A 6 -15.14 11.54 -7.31
CA ILE A 6 -14.22 10.47 -6.94
C ILE A 6 -13.72 9.78 -8.20
N LYS A 7 -12.40 9.82 -8.44
CA LYS A 7 -11.74 9.17 -9.59
C LYS A 7 -10.90 7.96 -9.19
N TYR A 8 -10.46 7.91 -7.95
CA TYR A 8 -9.64 6.82 -7.43
C TYR A 8 -9.94 6.56 -5.96
N THR A 9 -9.90 5.29 -5.58
CA THR A 9 -10.00 4.85 -4.18
C THR A 9 -8.78 4.03 -3.81
N HIS A 10 -8.28 4.23 -2.60
CA HIS A 10 -7.16 3.47 -2.05
C HIS A 10 -7.56 2.79 -0.74
N ARG A 11 -7.30 1.48 -0.64
CA ARG A 11 -7.47 0.70 0.58
C ARG A 11 -6.15 0.64 1.32
N LEU A 12 -6.19 0.93 2.62
CA LEU A 12 -5.11 0.68 3.56
C LEU A 12 -5.55 -0.37 4.57
N SER A 13 -4.63 -1.24 4.99
CA SER A 13 -4.90 -2.27 6.00
C SER A 13 -3.76 -2.35 7.00
N SER A 14 -4.06 -2.67 8.26
CA SER A 14 -3.06 -2.70 9.32
C SER A 14 -2.06 -3.86 9.22
N ASP A 15 -2.37 -4.87 8.41
CA ASP A 15 -1.54 -6.05 8.11
C ASP A 15 -0.73 -5.91 6.81
N GLU A 16 -1.04 -4.93 5.97
CA GLU A 16 -0.41 -4.75 4.67
C GLU A 16 0.44 -3.48 4.66
N SER A 17 1.68 -3.59 4.21
CA SER A 17 2.51 -2.42 3.92
C SER A 17 2.69 -2.29 2.42
N SER A 18 2.67 -1.06 1.92
CA SER A 18 2.71 -0.78 0.49
C SER A 18 3.43 0.55 0.22
N GLY A 19 3.72 0.85 -1.05
CA GLY A 19 4.18 2.18 -1.44
C GLY A 19 2.98 3.10 -1.68
N CYS A 20 3.09 4.37 -1.27
CA CYS A 20 2.09 5.38 -1.55
C CYS A 20 1.75 5.39 -3.06
N PRO A 21 0.47 5.45 -3.44
CA PRO A 21 0.08 5.47 -4.86
C PRO A 21 0.61 6.69 -5.62
N TYR A 22 0.84 7.82 -4.94
CA TYR A 22 1.19 9.11 -5.56
C TYR A 22 2.67 9.50 -5.45
N CYS A 23 3.45 8.88 -4.56
CA CYS A 23 4.87 9.20 -4.37
C CYS A 23 5.64 8.00 -3.82
N ASP A 24 6.96 8.17 -3.64
CA ASP A 24 7.86 7.10 -3.17
C ASP A 24 7.82 6.87 -1.65
N THR A 25 6.88 7.48 -0.94
CA THR A 25 6.74 7.29 0.51
C THR A 25 6.28 5.87 0.81
N PHE A 26 7.03 5.16 1.64
CA PHE A 26 6.62 3.86 2.17
C PHE A 26 5.50 4.02 3.20
N ILE A 27 4.41 3.26 3.01
CA ILE A 27 3.27 3.19 3.89
C ILE A 27 3.34 1.88 4.67
N SER A 28 3.51 2.00 5.99
CA SER A 28 3.49 0.86 6.90
C SER A 28 2.08 0.60 7.41
N GLY A 29 1.57 -0.62 7.22
CA GLY A 29 0.25 -1.04 7.73
C GLY A 29 0.14 -0.87 9.25
N HIS A 30 1.20 -1.20 10.00
CA HIS A 30 1.24 -1.03 11.45
C HIS A 30 1.12 0.42 11.93
N LYS A 31 1.29 1.40 11.03
CA LYS A 31 1.18 2.85 11.31
C LYS A 31 0.07 3.46 10.45
N LEU A 32 -1.11 2.83 10.51
CA LEU A 32 -2.26 3.18 9.68
C LEU A 32 -2.70 4.64 9.84
N ASP A 33 -2.60 5.18 11.05
CA ASP A 33 -2.84 6.60 11.35
C ASP A 33 -1.92 7.53 10.53
N LYS A 34 -0.62 7.22 10.49
CA LYS A 34 0.36 7.99 9.71
C LYS A 34 0.14 7.83 8.22
N ALA A 35 -0.25 6.63 7.79
CA ALA A 35 -0.58 6.35 6.40
C ALA A 35 -1.77 7.18 5.91
N ILE A 36 -2.88 7.17 6.68
CA ILE A 36 -4.07 7.98 6.41
C ILE A 36 -3.71 9.46 6.37
N ASN A 37 -3.01 9.95 7.40
CA ASN A 37 -2.63 11.36 7.49
C ASN A 37 -1.71 11.80 6.34
N HIS A 38 -0.78 10.95 5.90
CA HIS A 38 0.04 11.22 4.72
C HIS A 38 -0.83 11.40 3.48
N LEU A 39 -1.75 10.47 3.22
CA LEU A 39 -2.62 10.53 2.04
C LEU A 39 -3.57 11.74 2.04
N ILE A 40 -4.10 12.11 3.20
CA ILE A 40 -4.96 13.30 3.34
C ILE A 40 -4.14 14.58 3.14
N SER A 41 -2.99 14.68 3.81
CA SER A 41 -2.25 15.95 3.89
C SER A 41 -1.39 16.23 2.66
N ALA A 42 -0.80 15.19 2.05
CA ALA A 42 0.12 15.33 0.93
C ALA A 42 -0.58 15.20 -0.43
N HIS A 43 -1.71 14.47 -0.49
CA HIS A 43 -2.37 14.09 -1.75
C HIS A 43 -3.87 14.42 -1.78
N GLU A 44 -4.32 15.28 -0.85
CA GLU A 44 -5.72 15.74 -0.75
C GLU A 44 -6.76 14.60 -0.65
N GLY A 45 -6.33 13.44 -0.14
CA GLY A 45 -7.19 12.30 0.08
C GLY A 45 -8.29 12.62 1.09
N ARG A 46 -9.43 11.96 0.96
CA ARG A 46 -10.52 12.06 1.92
C ARG A 46 -10.88 10.69 2.47
N LEU A 47 -10.93 10.58 3.79
CA LEU A 47 -11.33 9.35 4.46
C LEU A 47 -12.83 9.12 4.23
N LEU A 48 -13.16 8.03 3.55
CA LEU A 48 -14.54 7.60 3.34
C LEU A 48 -15.03 6.69 4.46
N HIS A 49 -14.18 5.76 4.88
CA HIS A 49 -14.54 4.73 5.85
C HIS A 49 -13.30 4.26 6.61
N ILE A 50 -13.51 3.90 7.88
CA ILE A 50 -12.56 3.15 8.69
C ILE A 50 -13.34 2.09 9.49
N GLY A 51 -12.81 0.88 9.53
CA GLY A 51 -13.47 -0.25 10.17
C GLY A 51 -12.49 -1.36 10.50
N SER A 52 -13.04 -2.44 11.04
CA SER A 52 -12.29 -3.67 11.32
C SER A 52 -12.80 -4.79 10.44
N GLU A 53 -11.89 -5.49 9.76
CA GLU A 53 -12.16 -6.69 8.99
C GLU A 53 -11.67 -7.92 9.75
N TYR A 54 -12.46 -8.99 9.72
CA TYR A 54 -12.07 -10.30 10.25
C TYR A 54 -11.27 -11.04 9.19
N ASN A 55 -10.09 -11.57 9.57
CA ASN A 55 -9.22 -12.30 8.65
C ASN A 55 -8.92 -13.73 9.13
N GLY A 56 -9.88 -14.34 9.81
CA GLY A 56 -9.74 -15.73 10.26
C GLY A 56 -9.18 -15.86 11.68
N THR A 57 -8.62 -17.03 11.93
CA THR A 57 -8.14 -17.45 13.24
C THR A 57 -6.67 -17.84 13.11
N ASP A 58 -5.83 -17.45 14.06
CA ASP A 58 -4.41 -17.85 14.07
C ASP A 58 -4.24 -19.35 14.42
N ASP A 59 -3.01 -19.85 14.32
CA ASP A 59 -2.65 -21.26 14.65
C ASP A 59 -2.92 -21.64 16.12
N ARG A 60 -3.28 -20.67 16.97
CA ARG A 60 -3.59 -20.85 18.39
C ARG A 60 -5.09 -20.72 18.66
N GLY A 61 -5.92 -20.51 17.64
CA GLY A 61 -7.36 -20.39 17.79
C GLY A 61 -7.84 -18.97 18.16
N HIS A 62 -6.99 -17.94 18.10
CA HIS A 62 -7.40 -16.56 18.32
C HIS A 62 -7.93 -15.90 17.05
N THR A 63 -9.08 -15.24 17.17
CA THR A 63 -9.67 -14.40 16.14
C THR A 63 -8.74 -13.24 15.80
N VAL A 64 -8.36 -13.11 14.53
CA VAL A 64 -7.51 -12.04 14.03
C VAL A 64 -8.35 -10.99 13.33
N HIS A 65 -8.19 -9.75 13.77
CA HIS A 65 -8.83 -8.58 13.18
C HIS A 65 -7.78 -7.59 12.68
N PHE A 66 -8.09 -6.95 11.55
CA PHE A 66 -7.27 -5.88 10.99
C PHE A 66 -8.10 -4.63 10.81
N THR A 67 -7.48 -3.48 11.02
CA THR A 67 -8.10 -2.19 10.76
C THR A 67 -7.90 -1.83 9.30
N VAL A 68 -8.98 -1.46 8.64
CA VAL A 68 -9.00 -1.11 7.22
C VAL A 68 -9.53 0.31 7.07
N ALA A 69 -8.90 1.07 6.20
CA ALA A 69 -9.32 2.42 5.86
C ALA A 69 -9.45 2.58 4.34
N MET A 70 -10.52 3.25 3.92
CA MET A 70 -10.79 3.57 2.52
C MET A 70 -10.70 5.08 2.32
N LEU A 71 -9.85 5.50 1.38
CA LEU A 71 -9.68 6.90 1.02
C LEU A 71 -10.09 7.12 -0.43
N ALA A 72 -10.74 8.26 -0.70
CA ALA A 72 -11.10 8.71 -2.04
C ALA A 72 -10.25 9.91 -2.46
N PHE A 73 -10.02 9.99 -3.77
CA PHE A 73 -9.24 11.03 -4.42
C PHE A 73 -9.97 11.51 -5.69
N SER A 74 -9.87 12.81 -5.95
CA SER A 74 -10.40 13.45 -7.16
C SER A 74 -9.41 13.41 -8.34
N THR A 75 -8.23 12.87 -8.11
CA THR A 75 -7.17 12.67 -9.09
C THR A 75 -6.82 11.19 -9.16
N VAL A 76 -6.39 10.74 -10.35
CA VAL A 76 -5.86 9.39 -10.53
C VAL A 76 -4.35 9.45 -10.21
N PRO A 77 -3.79 8.45 -9.52
CA PRO A 77 -2.35 8.38 -9.32
C PRO A 77 -1.59 8.42 -10.65
N PRO A 78 -0.41 9.05 -10.69
CA PRO A 78 0.44 8.96 -11.89
C PRO A 78 0.73 7.48 -12.17
N GLU A 79 0.82 7.10 -13.44
CA GLU A 79 1.30 5.76 -13.78
C GLU A 79 2.65 5.56 -13.11
N LYS A 80 2.70 4.64 -12.15
CA LYS A 80 3.97 4.20 -11.59
C LYS A 80 4.73 3.59 -12.75
N SER A 81 5.80 4.25 -13.20
CA SER A 81 6.76 3.66 -14.12
C SER A 81 7.05 2.24 -13.61
N PRO A 82 6.89 1.20 -14.44
CA PRO A 82 7.13 -0.17 -14.00
C PRO A 82 8.52 -0.18 -13.37
N TYR A 83 8.58 -0.49 -12.08
CA TYR A 83 9.81 -0.48 -11.30
C TYR A 83 10.93 -1.16 -12.10
N GLN A 84 11.81 -0.35 -12.70
CA GLN A 84 13.04 -0.81 -13.31
C GLN A 84 14.04 -0.98 -12.17
N GLY A 85 13.74 -1.88 -11.23
CA GLY A 85 14.74 -2.34 -10.28
C GLY A 85 16.00 -2.76 -11.05
N PRO A 86 17.19 -2.68 -10.43
CA PRO A 86 18.40 -3.14 -11.08
C PRO A 86 18.16 -4.56 -11.60
N ARG A 87 18.20 -4.72 -12.93
CA ARG A 87 18.21 -6.04 -13.56
C ARG A 87 19.54 -6.66 -13.19
N ILE A 88 19.58 -7.37 -12.06
CA ILE A 88 20.67 -8.28 -11.76
C ILE A 88 20.56 -9.38 -12.82
N ARG A 89 21.32 -9.20 -13.91
CA ARG A 89 21.53 -10.28 -14.88
C ARG A 89 22.45 -11.27 -14.19
N PHE A 90 21.88 -12.34 -13.67
CA PHE A 90 22.66 -13.53 -13.39
C PHE A 90 23.07 -14.10 -14.74
N THR A 91 24.28 -13.78 -15.20
CA THR A 91 24.97 -14.63 -16.17
C THR A 91 25.36 -15.89 -15.41
N VAL A 92 24.54 -16.93 -15.54
CA VAL A 92 24.95 -18.28 -15.19
C VAL A 92 26.04 -18.65 -16.18
N ALA A 93 27.29 -18.73 -15.73
CA ALA A 93 28.35 -19.32 -16.51
C ALA A 93 28.06 -20.83 -16.64
N GLU A 94 28.15 -21.37 -17.85
CA GLU A 94 27.82 -22.79 -18.16
C GLU A 94 28.75 -23.80 -17.47
N ASP A 95 29.69 -23.34 -16.63
CA ASP A 95 30.71 -24.13 -15.95
C ASP A 95 30.63 -24.11 -14.41
N GLY A 96 29.53 -23.61 -13.83
CA GLY A 96 29.15 -23.93 -12.44
C GLY A 96 30.09 -23.41 -11.34
N ARG A 97 30.74 -22.26 -11.55
CA ARG A 97 31.49 -21.58 -10.47
C ARG A 97 30.96 -20.16 -10.25
N GLU A 98 30.56 -19.88 -9.01
CA GLU A 98 30.26 -18.52 -8.55
C GLU A 98 31.55 -17.68 -8.52
N ILE A 99 31.47 -16.45 -9.02
CA ILE A 99 32.46 -15.40 -8.81
C ILE A 99 31.83 -14.31 -7.96
N THR A 100 32.44 -14.06 -6.79
CA THR A 100 32.13 -12.99 -5.83
C THR A 100 32.21 -11.59 -6.43
#